data_AF-A0A245ZR97-F1
#
_entry.id   AF-A0A245ZR97-F1
#
_cell.length_a   1.000
_cell.length_b   1.000
_cell.length_c   1.000
_cell.angle_alpha   90.00
_cell.angle_beta   90.00
_cell.angle_gamma   90.00
#
_symmetry.space_group_name_H-M   'P 1'
#
loop_
_entity.id
_entity.type
_entity.pdbx_description
1 polymer ?
#
loop_
_entity_poly.entity_id
_entity_poly.type
_entity_poly.pdbx_seq_one_letter_code
_entity_poly.pdbx_strand_id
1 'polypeptide(L)'
;MTAAEKIQLFSALAPVIATVGVAAMLGWVATTWMRIRNGYPLDGQWGQALYPKRDDETIERVKLLTQENGQLRAELGSIKDRLQNVERIVTDSGHMVAQEIEQLRNRAN
;
A
#
# COMPACT_ATOMS: atom_id res chain seq x y z
N MET A 1 32.65 56.75 0.22
CA MET A 1 32.54 56.12 1.56
C MET A 1 33.88 55.53 1.95
N THR A 2 34.44 56.00 3.05
CA THR A 2 35.69 55.50 3.61
C THR A 2 35.50 54.10 4.22
N ALA A 3 36.58 53.33 4.41
CA ALA A 3 36.50 51.99 4.99
C ALA A 3 35.86 51.98 6.39
N ALA A 4 36.07 53.06 7.17
CA ALA A 4 35.48 53.23 8.50
C ALA A 4 33.95 53.39 8.45
N GLU A 5 33.42 54.16 7.50
CA GLU A 5 31.97 54.35 7.31
C GLU A 5 31.28 53.04 6.91
N LYS A 6 31.94 52.20 6.10
CA LYS A 6 31.40 50.87 5.74
C LYS A 6 31.32 49.96 6.96
N ILE A 7 32.33 49.97 7.83
CA ILE A 7 32.35 49.14 9.06
C ILE A 7 31.26 49.59 10.04
N GLN A 8 31.06 50.90 10.21
CA GLN A 8 29.96 51.43 11.04
C GLN A 8 28.58 51.10 10.48
N LEU A 9 28.40 51.18 9.15
CA LEU A 9 27.14 50.80 8.53
C LEU A 9 26.85 49.30 8.73
N PHE A 10 27.87 48.45 8.57
CA PHE A 10 27.73 47.00 8.83
C PHE A 10 27.42 46.71 10.29
N SER A 11 28.10 47.32 11.26
CA SER A 11 27.83 47.08 12.68
C SER A 11 26.45 47.57 13.11
N ALA A 12 25.96 48.67 12.52
CA ALA A 12 24.62 49.20 12.78
C ALA A 12 23.51 48.29 12.19
N LEU A 13 23.73 47.72 11.01
CA LEU A 13 22.74 46.88 10.32
C LEU A 13 22.81 45.39 10.68
N ALA A 14 23.97 44.90 11.13
CA ALA A 14 24.19 43.51 11.50
C ALA A 14 23.13 42.93 12.46
N PRO A 15 22.76 43.58 13.58
CA PRO A 15 21.75 43.03 14.48
C PRO A 15 20.37 42.92 13.83
N VAL A 16 19.97 43.93 13.03
CA VAL A 16 18.67 43.91 12.33
C VAL A 16 18.62 42.77 11.30
N ILE A 17 19.69 42.61 10.52
CA ILE A 17 19.79 41.54 9.52
C ILE A 17 19.76 40.17 10.21
N ALA A 18 20.47 40.00 11.33
CA ALA A 18 20.47 38.76 12.09
C ALA A 18 19.07 38.41 12.63
N THR A 19 18.36 39.38 13.22
CA THR A 19 17.02 39.16 13.76
C THR A 19 16.02 38.80 12.66
N VAL A 20 16.05 39.52 11.53
CA VAL A 20 15.16 39.24 10.39
C VAL A 20 15.47 37.87 9.78
N GLY A 21 16.75 37.51 9.67
CA GLY A 21 17.17 36.19 9.16
C GLY A 21 16.66 35.05 10.04
N VAL A 22 16.79 35.17 11.37
CA VAL A 22 16.27 34.18 12.31
C VAL A 22 14.74 34.11 12.25
N ALA A 23 14.05 35.26 12.22
CA ALA A 23 12.59 35.29 12.12
C ALA A 23 12.07 34.66 10.83
N ALA A 24 12.75 34.88 9.70
CA ALA A 24 12.42 34.26 8.42
C ALA A 24 12.59 32.73 8.45
N MET A 25 13.69 32.24 9.04
CA MET A 25 13.90 30.80 9.20
C MET A 25 12.84 30.15 10.09
N LEU A 26 12.52 30.77 11.24
CA LEU A 26 11.47 30.29 12.13
C LEU A 26 10.09 30.31 11.44
N GLY A 27 9.80 31.35 10.66
CA GLY A 27 8.58 31.42 9.85
C GLY A 27 8.47 30.27 8.85
N TRP A 28 9.55 29.98 8.10
CA TRP A 28 9.57 28.87 7.16
C TRP A 28 9.39 27.50 7.83
N VAL A 29 10.09 27.25 8.94
CA VAL A 29 9.92 26.01 9.72
C VAL A 29 8.50 25.89 10.26
N ALA A 30 7.93 26.97 10.79
CA ALA A 30 6.55 26.98 11.31
C ALA A 30 5.52 26.67 10.20
N THR A 31 5.68 27.25 9.01
CA THR A 31 4.79 26.94 7.88
C THR A 31 4.91 25.50 7.41
N THR A 32 6.14 24.95 7.36
CA THR A 32 6.39 23.56 6.99
C THR A 32 5.80 22.60 8.03
N TRP A 33 5.98 22.91 9.32
CA TRP A 33 5.39 22.15 10.42
C TRP A 33 3.86 22.16 10.36
N MET A 34 3.25 23.30 10.06
CA MET A 34 1.80 23.41 9.89
C MET A 34 1.29 22.63 8.67
N ARG A 35 1.99 22.68 7.53
CA ARG A 35 1.67 21.88 6.33
C ARG A 35 1.70 20.39 6.64
N ILE A 36 2.74 19.91 7.35
CA ILE A 36 2.87 18.52 7.77
C ILE A 36 1.72 18.12 8.69
N ARG A 37 1.44 18.92 9.73
CA ARG A 37 0.39 18.62 10.71
C ARG A 37 -1.01 18.61 10.09
N ASN A 38 -1.27 19.47 9.11
CA ASN A 38 -2.55 19.57 8.42
C ASN A 38 -2.65 18.65 7.18
N GLY A 39 -1.64 17.83 6.91
CA GLY A 39 -1.69 16.84 5.83
C GLY A 39 -1.61 17.41 4.42
N TYR A 40 -1.12 18.65 4.25
CA TYR A 40 -0.87 19.19 2.92
C TYR A 40 0.31 18.44 2.30
N PRO A 41 0.24 18.13 0.98
CA PRO A 41 1.36 17.51 0.29
C PRO A 41 2.58 18.42 0.42
N LEU A 42 3.68 17.85 0.88
CA LEU A 42 4.98 18.48 0.76
C LEU A 42 5.44 18.25 -0.67
N ASP A 43 5.70 19.33 -1.38
CA ASP A 43 6.29 19.25 -2.72
C ASP A 43 7.72 18.75 -2.54
N GLY A 44 8.00 17.52 -2.96
CA GLY A 44 9.37 17.06 -3.13
C GLY A 44 10.09 17.95 -4.15
N GLN A 45 11.42 17.89 -4.18
CA GLN A 45 12.26 18.71 -5.08
C GLN A 45 11.95 18.52 -6.58
N TRP A 46 11.08 17.56 -6.93
CA TRP A 46 10.69 17.18 -8.29
C TRP A 46 9.16 16.99 -8.44
N GLY A 47 8.35 17.81 -7.77
CA GLY A 47 6.88 17.85 -7.99
C GLY A 47 6.13 16.59 -7.54
N GLN A 48 6.77 15.71 -6.77
CA GLN A 48 6.09 14.59 -6.14
C GLN A 48 5.46 15.03 -4.83
N ALA A 49 4.14 14.92 -4.76
CA ALA A 49 3.38 15.12 -3.53
C ALA A 49 3.78 14.03 -2.51
N LEU A 50 4.69 14.37 -1.59
CA LEU A 50 4.96 13.55 -0.42
C LEU A 50 3.77 13.77 0.55
N TYR A 51 2.81 12.86 0.47
CA TYR A 51 1.80 12.74 1.51
C TYR A 51 2.47 12.14 2.75
N PRO A 52 2.44 12.79 3.92
CA PRO A 52 2.73 12.12 5.18
C PRO A 52 1.60 11.13 5.45
N LYS A 53 1.67 9.94 4.84
CA LYS A 53 0.70 8.88 5.07
C LYS A 53 0.86 8.40 6.50
N ARG A 54 -0.24 8.47 7.26
CA ARG A 54 -0.38 7.69 8.49
C ARG A 54 -0.56 6.24 8.05
N ASP A 55 0.55 5.54 7.89
CA ASP A 55 0.59 4.19 7.33
C ASP A 55 -0.09 3.16 8.24
N ASP A 56 -0.31 3.43 9.53
CA ASP A 56 -0.84 2.45 10.48
C ASP A 56 -2.22 1.87 10.08
N GLU A 57 -3.18 2.73 9.72
CA GLU A 57 -4.53 2.27 9.33
C GLU A 57 -4.52 1.56 7.97
N THR A 58 -3.62 1.98 7.06
CA THR A 58 -3.49 1.35 5.74
C THR A 58 -2.80 0.00 5.86
N ILE A 59 -1.76 -0.12 6.69
CA ILE A 59 -1.06 -1.37 6.99
C ILE A 59 -2.01 -2.36 7.67
N GLU A 60 -2.83 -1.90 8.62
CA GLU A 60 -3.81 -2.76 9.29
C GLU A 60 -4.86 -3.30 8.30
N ARG A 61 -5.39 -2.44 7.42
CA ARG A 61 -6.31 -2.87 6.34
C ARG A 61 -5.65 -3.85 5.38
N VAL A 62 -4.40 -3.61 4.97
CA VAL A 62 -3.66 -4.53 4.10
C VAL A 62 -3.45 -5.88 4.77
N LYS A 63 -3.18 -5.89 6.09
CA LYS A 63 -3.04 -7.12 6.88
C LYS A 63 -4.35 -7.90 6.94
N LEU A 64 -5.48 -7.23 7.21
CA LEU A 64 -6.81 -7.84 7.21
C LEU A 64 -7.18 -8.42 5.85
N LEU A 65 -6.98 -7.65 4.77
CA LEU A 65 -7.22 -8.13 3.39
C LEU A 65 -6.33 -9.32 3.02
N THR A 66 -5.08 -9.33 3.47
CA THR A 66 -4.17 -10.46 3.22
C THR A 66 -4.65 -11.73 3.94
N GLN A 67 -5.19 -11.60 5.16
CA GLN A 67 -5.78 -12.71 5.89
C GLN A 67 -7.05 -13.24 5.20
N GLU A 68 -7.96 -12.35 4.78
CA GLU A 68 -9.16 -12.74 4.03
C GLU A 68 -8.82 -13.47 2.72
N ASN A 69 -7.82 -12.97 1.98
CA ASN A 69 -7.35 -13.64 0.76
C ASN A 69 -6.75 -15.02 1.04
N GLY A 70 -6.08 -15.21 2.17
CA GLY A 70 -5.58 -16.52 2.60
C GLY A 70 -6.71 -17.51 2.87
N GLN A 71 -7.74 -17.07 3.58
CA GLN A 71 -8.93 -17.89 3.88
C GLN A 71 -9.70 -18.26 2.60
N LEU A 72 -9.96 -17.29 1.72
CA LEU A 72 -10.65 -17.54 0.45
C LEU A 72 -9.91 -18.56 -0.41
N ARG A 73 -8.57 -18.51 -0.44
CA ARG A 73 -7.76 -19.50 -1.17
C ARG A 73 -7.89 -20.90 -0.58
N ALA A 74 -7.96 -21.03 0.75
CA ALA A 74 -8.19 -22.31 1.41
C ALA A 74 -9.59 -22.86 1.11
N GLU A 75 -10.62 -22.01 1.17
CA GLU A 75 -11.99 -22.39 0.82
C GLU A 75 -12.09 -22.83 -0.65
N LEU A 76 -11.50 -22.08 -1.58
CA LEU A 76 -11.42 -22.46 -2.99
C LEU A 76 -10.68 -23.78 -3.22
N GLY A 77 -9.60 -24.04 -2.45
CA GLY A 77 -8.89 -25.32 -2.48
C GLY A 77 -9.80 -26.48 -2.10
N SER A 78 -10.56 -26.35 -1.01
CA SER A 78 -11.49 -27.39 -0.55
C SER A 78 -12.61 -27.67 -1.56
N ILE A 79 -13.10 -26.63 -2.25
CA ILE A 79 -14.11 -26.78 -3.31
C ILE A 79 -13.52 -27.53 -4.50
N LYS A 80 -12.29 -27.18 -4.89
CA LYS A 80 -11.58 -27.87 -5.98
C LYS A 80 -11.40 -29.36 -5.70
N ASP A 81 -10.98 -29.75 -4.49
CA ASP A 81 -10.81 -31.16 -4.12
C ASP A 81 -12.13 -31.93 -4.18
N ARG A 82 -13.23 -31.30 -3.77
CA ARG A 82 -14.58 -31.88 -3.87
C ARG A 82 -15.02 -32.03 -5.33
N LEU A 83 -14.75 -31.04 -6.17
CA LEU A 83 -15.05 -31.11 -7.61
C LEU A 83 -14.27 -32.24 -8.28
N GLN A 84 -12.99 -32.42 -7.93
CA GLN A 84 -12.19 -33.53 -8.44
C GLN A 84 -12.76 -34.90 -8.00
N ASN A 85 -13.22 -35.01 -6.76
CA ASN A 85 -13.88 -36.23 -6.30
C ASN A 85 -15.18 -36.51 -7.06
N VAL A 86 -15.98 -35.47 -7.34
CA VAL A 86 -17.21 -35.60 -8.13
C VAL A 86 -16.89 -36.00 -9.57
N GLU A 87 -15.89 -35.38 -10.19
CA GLU A 87 -15.42 -35.73 -11.54
C GLU A 87 -15.02 -37.21 -11.62
N ARG A 88 -14.28 -37.70 -10.61
CA ARG A 88 -13.89 -39.11 -10.51
C ARG A 88 -15.10 -40.03 -10.39
N ILE A 89 -16.06 -39.72 -9.52
CA ILE A 89 -17.27 -40.54 -9.33
C ILE A 89 -18.06 -40.63 -10.63
N VAL A 90 -18.30 -39.49 -11.29
CA VAL A 90 -19.11 -39.42 -12.52
C VAL A 90 -18.42 -40.18 -13.65
N THR A 91 -17.10 -40.04 -13.78
CA THR A 91 -16.33 -40.69 -14.85
C THR A 91 -16.17 -42.19 -14.61
N ASP A 92 -15.73 -42.61 -13.42
CA ASP A 92 -15.48 -44.02 -13.11
C ASP A 92 -16.79 -44.83 -13.09
N SER A 93 -17.86 -44.29 -12.51
CA SER A 93 -19.16 -44.99 -12.42
C SER A 93 -19.79 -45.20 -13.79
N GLY A 94 -19.66 -44.23 -14.71
CA GLY A 94 -20.19 -44.36 -16.07
C GLY A 94 -19.55 -45.50 -16.85
N HIS A 95 -18.23 -45.69 -16.70
CA HIS A 95 -17.51 -46.79 -17.33
C HIS A 95 -17.84 -48.15 -16.72
N MET A 96 -17.95 -48.24 -15.39
CA MET A 96 -18.33 -49.48 -14.72
C MET A 96 -19.73 -49.96 -15.11
N VAL A 97 -20.72 -49.06 -15.12
CA VAL A 97 -22.10 -49.41 -15.49
C VAL A 97 -22.18 -49.85 -16.96
N ALA A 98 -21.48 -49.18 -17.87
CA ALA A 98 -21.43 -49.58 -19.27
C ALA A 98 -20.82 -50.98 -19.45
N GLN A 99 -19.76 -51.30 -18.70
CA GLN A 99 -19.13 -52.63 -18.71
C GLN A 99 -20.04 -53.71 -18.11
N GLU A 100 -20.77 -53.42 -17.03
CA GLU A 100 -21.74 -54.36 -16.45
C GLU A 100 -22.90 -54.66 -17.40
N ILE A 101 -23.42 -53.63 -18.09
CA ILE A 101 -24.48 -53.80 -19.11
C ILE A 101 -23.99 -54.72 -20.24
N GLU A 102 -22.77 -54.53 -20.72
CA GLU A 102 -22.19 -55.35 -21.79
C GLU A 102 -22.02 -56.82 -21.35
N GLN A 103 -21.58 -57.06 -20.11
CA GLN A 103 -21.47 -58.42 -19.57
C GLN A 103 -22.83 -59.11 -19.43
N LEU A 104 -23.87 -58.40 -19.00
CA LEU A 104 -25.22 -58.95 -18.92
C LEU A 104 -25.78 -59.28 -20.31
N ARG A 105 -25.54 -58.43 -21.31
CA ARG A 105 -25.94 -58.67 -22.70
C ARG A 105 -25.29 -59.92 -23.28
N ASN A 106 -24.00 -60.12 -23.01
CA ASN A 106 -23.25 -61.29 -23.51
C ASN A 106 -23.60 -62.60 -22.81
N ARG A 107 -24.16 -62.56 -21.59
CA ARG A 107 -24.67 -63.77 -20.90
C ARG A 107 -26.10 -64.14 -21.33
N ALA A 108 -26.89 -63.16 -21.77
CA ALA A 108 -28.27 -63.37 -22.18
C ALA A 108 -28.41 -63.90 -23.62
N ASN A 109 -27.37 -63.73 -24.45
CA ASN A 109 -27.23 -64.31 -25.79
C ASN A 109 -26.46 -65.63 -25.74
#